data_AF-A0A3N9PNZ8-F1
#
_entry.id   AF-A0A3N9PNZ8-F1
#
_cell.length_a   1.000
_cell.length_b   1.000
_cell.length_c   1.000
_cell.angle_alpha   90.00
_cell.angle_beta   90.00
_cell.angle_gamma   90.00
#
_symmetry.space_group_name_H-M   'P 1'
#
loop_
_entity.id
_entity.type
_entity.pdbx_description
1 polymer ?
#
loop_
_entity_poly.entity_id
_entity_poly.type
_entity_poly.pdbx_seq_one_letter_code
_entity_poly.pdbx_strand_id
1 'polypeptide(L)'
;MESKMIGMNRRTFLKSMAASSVVGLFGRAKAGRLLNTGFFGVHPFVEQHPDAVFIMRTSVDQKYNSAAKKNAGEAFARSVFTAKGENENNAFPVSTLIAMKPNLTGYTKSAPVDSKMGIVTDPYFMEGLIEGMKTLGLSGSQFHMREVNGEDLQEDNGYAAMAERTGANHFVNGTQVTRMDPSLVVWKDNPDGIYFTKIPYLWPINAPNTFLVNIAKFKAHGMGLTLAGKNLQGSIVSKYQAHCTSFNTHLDMDADHRNPRAASIIKQNYLRHRADGIPRWDKPGNNWNCGHGMEAWASRCLDNNRVTKPELHIIEGIYGHDGNFTDGPHNGRPKDFMSNIIVFGKNPFHVDVIGHWLGGHEPGNFGLLHMAIENGMSSLLNPADIPVYEWMADGSAILTPYDQFERTPLLTYYLQRDYDGQDEPLWHLCDEPYDYAPTSAAYRTSHPVSFELAQNYPNPFNPTTTIPFTLPRSGHVRLEIYDIQGHVVDVAVDGYFEAGLHHVLWRGQGIPSGTYLYRIRTGEFNMVRQMTLLK
;
A
#
# COMPACT_ATOMS: atom_id res chain seq x y z
N MET A 1 27.57 -66.04 7.98
CA MET A 1 26.37 -66.63 8.58
C MET A 1 25.95 -65.71 9.72
N GLU A 2 24.71 -65.21 9.65
CA GLU A 2 23.84 -64.71 10.74
C GLU A 2 24.31 -63.48 11.57
N SER A 3 23.62 -62.32 11.49
CA SER A 3 22.38 -61.92 12.23
C SER A 3 22.70 -61.60 13.72
N LYS A 4 22.28 -60.52 14.40
CA LYS A 4 21.28 -59.46 14.23
C LYS A 4 21.57 -58.32 15.26
N MET A 5 21.14 -57.11 14.91
CA MET A 5 20.70 -55.93 15.71
C MET A 5 20.99 -55.78 17.22
N ILE A 6 21.35 -54.54 17.61
CA ILE A 6 20.68 -53.56 18.53
C ILE A 6 21.67 -52.36 18.55
N GLY A 7 21.38 -51.09 18.28
CA GLY A 7 20.23 -50.21 18.48
C GLY A 7 20.84 -48.87 18.92
N MET A 8 20.86 -47.83 18.07
CA MET A 8 21.54 -46.56 18.37
C MET A 8 20.58 -45.38 18.42
N ASN A 9 20.75 -44.59 19.49
CA ASN A 9 19.85 -43.61 20.06
C ASN A 9 19.86 -42.26 19.33
N ARG A 10 18.73 -41.53 19.43
CA ARG A 10 18.30 -40.33 18.67
C ARG A 10 19.10 -39.03 18.93
N ARG A 11 20.35 -39.12 19.42
CA ARG A 11 21.21 -37.97 19.76
C ARG A 11 22.49 -37.83 18.92
N THR A 12 22.74 -38.74 17.97
CA THR A 12 23.95 -38.70 17.11
C THR A 12 23.68 -38.16 15.69
N PHE A 13 22.44 -37.77 15.36
CA PHE A 13 22.07 -37.30 14.01
C PHE A 13 22.24 -35.78 13.79
N LEU A 14 22.57 -34.99 14.82
CA LEU A 14 22.60 -33.51 14.73
C LEU A 14 23.99 -32.86 14.86
N LYS A 15 25.10 -33.59 14.62
CA LYS A 15 26.46 -33.01 14.74
C LYS A 15 27.44 -33.27 13.59
N SER A 16 26.98 -33.66 12.40
CA SER A 16 27.88 -33.96 11.27
C SER A 16 27.59 -33.22 9.95
N MET A 17 27.01 -32.01 10.00
CA MET A 17 26.93 -31.11 8.83
C MET A 17 27.61 -29.76 9.08
N ALA A 18 28.75 -29.78 9.78
CA ALA A 18 29.73 -28.71 9.72
C ALA A 18 31.00 -29.28 9.08
N ALA A 19 31.57 -28.53 8.13
CA ALA A 19 32.80 -28.80 7.37
C ALA A 19 32.66 -29.73 6.15
N SER A 20 32.21 -29.15 5.04
CA SER A 20 32.76 -29.41 3.69
C SER A 20 32.53 -28.18 2.83
N SER A 21 33.40 -27.19 3.06
CA SER A 21 33.65 -26.05 2.20
C SER A 21 34.25 -26.52 0.88
N VAL A 22 33.48 -26.44 -0.20
CA VAL A 22 34.02 -26.27 -1.54
C VAL A 22 33.63 -24.87 -1.98
N VAL A 23 34.65 -24.03 -2.07
CA VAL A 23 34.64 -22.67 -2.61
C VAL A 23 34.18 -22.77 -4.07
N GLY A 24 32.87 -22.64 -4.28
CA GLY A 24 32.32 -22.26 -5.57
C GLY A 24 32.50 -20.75 -5.70
N LEU A 25 33.43 -20.35 -6.58
CA LEU A 25 33.52 -19.00 -7.12
C LEU A 25 32.17 -18.64 -7.74
N PHE A 26 31.26 -18.09 -6.94
CA PHE A 26 30.13 -17.36 -7.45
C PHE A 26 30.70 -16.12 -8.13
N GLY A 27 30.77 -16.19 -9.46
CA GLY A 27 30.98 -15.04 -10.29
C GLY A 27 30.03 -13.94 -9.82
N ARG A 28 30.59 -12.75 -9.62
CA ARG A 28 29.84 -11.50 -9.52
C ARG A 28 28.73 -11.56 -10.57
N ALA A 29 27.48 -11.67 -10.13
CA ALA A 29 26.36 -11.39 -11.00
C ALA A 29 26.63 -10.01 -11.60
N LYS A 30 26.86 -9.97 -12.91
CA LYS A 30 26.92 -8.70 -13.63
C LYS A 30 25.64 -7.97 -13.29
N ALA A 31 25.79 -6.78 -12.71
CA ALA A 31 24.70 -5.83 -12.52
C ALA A 31 23.82 -5.87 -13.77
N GLY A 32 22.54 -6.21 -13.58
CA GLY A 32 21.56 -6.18 -14.65
C GLY A 32 21.69 -4.84 -15.36
N ARG A 33 21.82 -4.89 -16.69
CA ARG A 33 21.93 -3.71 -17.54
C ARG A 33 20.74 -2.80 -17.18
N LEU A 34 21.01 -1.57 -16.69
CA LEU A 34 19.98 -0.55 -16.50
C LEU A 34 19.13 -0.51 -17.78
N LEU A 35 17.84 -0.87 -17.66
CA LEU A 35 16.86 -0.65 -18.72
C LEU A 35 16.58 0.84 -18.73
N ASN A 36 17.49 1.61 -19.32
CA ASN A 36 17.36 3.06 -19.40
C ASN A 36 16.49 3.41 -20.60
N THR A 37 15.18 3.23 -20.45
CA THR A 37 14.18 3.69 -21.43
C THR A 37 14.01 5.21 -21.36
N GLY A 38 14.61 5.88 -20.38
CA GLY A 38 14.44 7.31 -20.10
C GLY A 38 13.13 7.65 -19.38
N PHE A 39 12.23 6.67 -19.19
CA PHE A 39 10.94 6.85 -18.54
C PHE A 39 10.63 5.70 -17.57
N PHE A 40 9.81 5.98 -16.57
CA PHE A 40 9.37 5.01 -15.56
C PHE A 40 7.89 5.23 -15.20
N GLY A 41 7.31 4.31 -14.44
CA GLY A 41 5.98 4.51 -13.86
C GLY A 41 5.59 3.33 -12.99
N VAL A 42 4.29 3.24 -12.68
CA VAL A 42 3.74 2.09 -11.96
C VAL A 42 3.59 0.92 -12.95
N HIS A 43 3.73 -0.30 -12.44
CA HIS A 43 3.58 -1.52 -13.22
C HIS A 43 2.25 -1.51 -14.01
N PRO A 44 2.25 -1.80 -15.32
CA PRO A 44 1.07 -1.65 -16.19
C PRO A 44 -0.18 -2.39 -15.69
N PHE A 45 -0.02 -3.57 -15.08
CA PHE A 45 -1.15 -4.31 -14.51
C PHE A 45 -1.87 -3.52 -13.40
N VAL A 46 -1.13 -2.85 -12.52
CA VAL A 46 -1.69 -2.04 -11.44
C VAL A 46 -2.42 -0.83 -12.00
N GLU A 47 -1.87 -0.22 -13.07
CA GLU A 47 -2.50 0.92 -13.73
C GLU A 47 -3.79 0.55 -14.47
N GLN A 48 -3.86 -0.65 -15.05
CA GLN A 48 -5.05 -1.17 -15.75
C GLN A 48 -6.16 -1.60 -14.78
N HIS A 49 -5.85 -1.77 -13.50
CA HIS A 49 -6.81 -2.17 -12.45
C HIS A 49 -6.86 -1.12 -11.34
N PRO A 50 -7.31 0.12 -11.62
CA PRO A 50 -7.28 1.21 -10.66
C PRO A 50 -8.17 0.99 -9.43
N ASP A 51 -9.20 0.14 -9.56
CA ASP A 51 -10.11 -0.22 -8.48
C ASP A 51 -9.62 -1.43 -7.65
N ALA A 52 -8.56 -2.13 -8.10
CA ALA A 52 -8.02 -3.28 -7.39
C ALA A 52 -7.08 -2.88 -6.24
N VAL A 53 -6.95 -3.81 -5.29
CA VAL A 53 -5.97 -3.74 -4.21
C VAL A 53 -5.00 -4.92 -4.35
N PHE A 54 -3.73 -4.65 -4.08
CA PHE A 54 -2.66 -5.61 -4.19
C PHE A 54 -2.02 -5.82 -2.82
N ILE A 55 -1.69 -7.06 -2.50
CA ILE A 55 -1.07 -7.42 -1.22
C ILE A 55 0.17 -8.25 -1.50
N MET A 56 1.34 -7.72 -1.14
CA MET A 56 2.60 -8.45 -1.17
C MET A 56 2.92 -8.99 0.23
N ARG A 57 3.12 -10.31 0.35
CA ARG A 57 3.63 -10.90 1.59
C ARG A 57 5.12 -10.61 1.74
N THR A 58 5.54 -10.39 2.98
CA THR A 58 6.95 -10.27 3.34
C THR A 58 7.32 -11.39 4.32
N SER A 59 8.60 -11.51 4.65
CA SER A 59 9.09 -12.56 5.57
C SER A 59 10.08 -11.97 6.56
N VAL A 60 9.77 -10.78 7.07
CA VAL A 60 10.57 -10.14 8.12
C VAL A 60 10.30 -10.91 9.42
N ASP A 61 11.38 -11.39 10.03
CA ASP A 61 11.35 -12.22 11.24
C ASP A 61 11.00 -11.41 12.49
N GLN A 62 11.52 -10.19 12.59
CA GLN A 62 11.30 -9.29 13.71
C GLN A 62 11.41 -7.83 13.29
N LYS A 63 10.69 -6.95 13.98
CA LYS A 63 10.68 -5.51 13.68
C LYS A 63 12.06 -4.84 13.77
N TYR A 64 13.03 -5.42 14.46
CA TYR A 64 14.40 -4.89 14.55
C TYR A 64 15.33 -5.29 13.40
N ASN A 65 14.91 -6.23 12.53
CA ASN A 65 15.74 -6.67 11.42
C ASN A 65 15.72 -5.65 10.28
N SER A 66 16.60 -4.65 10.38
CA SER A 66 16.74 -3.58 9.39
C SER A 66 17.04 -4.10 7.98
N ALA A 67 17.89 -5.11 7.86
CA ALA A 67 18.25 -5.70 6.57
C ALA A 67 17.04 -6.37 5.90
N ALA A 68 16.25 -7.16 6.64
CA ALA A 68 15.05 -7.79 6.10
C ALA A 68 13.99 -6.77 5.69
N LYS A 69 13.78 -5.71 6.48
CA LYS A 69 12.86 -4.61 6.14
C LYS A 69 13.29 -3.85 4.88
N LYS A 70 14.59 -3.57 4.75
CA LYS A 70 15.16 -2.97 3.55
C LYS A 70 14.97 -3.87 2.32
N ASN A 71 15.26 -5.16 2.45
CA ASN A 71 15.07 -6.11 1.35
C ASN A 71 13.60 -6.21 0.92
N ALA A 72 12.66 -6.15 1.88
CA ALA A 72 11.23 -6.11 1.58
C ALA A 72 10.84 -4.86 0.78
N GLY A 73 11.32 -3.67 1.19
CA GLY A 73 11.11 -2.42 0.46
C GLY A 73 11.72 -2.42 -0.94
N GLU A 74 12.91 -2.99 -1.10
CA GLU A 74 13.59 -3.09 -2.39
C GLU A 74 12.89 -4.07 -3.33
N ALA A 75 12.49 -5.25 -2.83
CA ALA A 75 11.74 -6.23 -3.61
C ALA A 75 10.39 -5.65 -4.08
N PHE A 76 9.69 -4.96 -3.18
CA PHE A 76 8.46 -4.25 -3.52
C PHE A 76 8.70 -3.21 -4.61
N ALA A 77 9.66 -2.28 -4.42
CA ALA A 77 9.96 -1.24 -5.41
C ALA A 77 10.27 -1.80 -6.79
N ARG A 78 11.14 -2.82 -6.87
CA ARG A 78 11.56 -3.42 -8.14
C ARG A 78 10.44 -4.15 -8.88
N SER A 79 9.43 -4.64 -8.15
CA SER A 79 8.28 -5.32 -8.74
C SER A 79 7.19 -4.34 -9.19
N VAL A 80 6.98 -3.24 -8.45
CA VAL A 80 5.87 -2.31 -8.68
C VAL A 80 6.23 -1.11 -9.54
N PHE A 81 7.48 -0.63 -9.50
CA PHE A 81 7.94 0.46 -10.37
C PHE A 81 8.78 -0.10 -11.51
N THR A 82 8.38 0.19 -12.74
CA THR A 82 8.99 -0.40 -13.94
C THR A 82 9.50 0.68 -14.89
N ALA A 83 10.49 0.32 -15.70
CA ALA A 83 10.87 1.11 -16.85
C ALA A 83 9.69 1.11 -17.85
N LYS A 84 9.46 2.25 -18.50
CA LYS A 84 8.38 2.44 -19.49
C LYS A 84 8.94 3.09 -20.75
N GLY A 85 8.31 2.84 -21.89
CA GLY A 85 8.52 3.63 -23.09
C GLY A 85 7.90 5.02 -22.97
N GLU A 86 8.44 5.99 -23.68
CA GLU A 86 7.96 7.40 -23.72
C GLU A 86 6.47 7.53 -24.03
N ASN A 87 5.93 6.66 -24.89
CA ASN A 87 4.54 6.69 -25.33
C ASN A 87 3.60 5.77 -24.53
N GLU A 88 4.10 5.11 -23.47
CA GLU A 88 3.24 4.32 -22.60
C GLU A 88 2.41 5.23 -21.70
N ASN A 89 1.18 4.81 -21.41
CA ASN A 89 0.29 5.55 -20.52
C ASN A 89 0.96 5.75 -19.15
N ASN A 90 0.82 6.93 -18.53
CA ASN A 90 1.46 7.24 -17.24
C ASN A 90 2.98 6.93 -17.20
N ALA A 91 3.70 7.23 -18.28
CA ALA A 91 5.15 7.21 -18.31
C ALA A 91 5.71 8.58 -17.89
N PHE A 92 6.62 8.57 -16.92
CA PHE A 92 7.26 9.75 -16.36
C PHE A 92 8.73 9.77 -16.77
N PRO A 93 9.27 10.90 -17.26
CA PRO A 93 10.69 11.01 -17.53
C PRO A 93 11.52 10.71 -16.27
N VAL A 94 12.69 10.08 -16.40
CA VAL A 94 13.59 9.86 -15.25
C VAL A 94 14.12 11.17 -14.65
N SER A 95 13.84 12.33 -15.23
CA SER A 95 14.09 13.65 -14.65
C SER A 95 12.97 14.15 -13.72
N THR A 96 11.85 13.45 -13.62
CA THR A 96 10.72 13.76 -12.72
C THR A 96 11.16 13.72 -11.24
N LEU A 97 10.63 14.63 -10.42
CA LEU A 97 10.85 14.61 -8.98
C LEU A 97 9.99 13.53 -8.33
N ILE A 98 10.51 12.82 -7.34
CA ILE A 98 9.76 11.80 -6.59
C ILE A 98 9.34 12.40 -5.26
N ALA A 99 8.07 12.80 -5.13
CA ALA A 99 7.52 13.21 -3.85
C ALA A 99 7.07 11.98 -3.07
N MET A 100 7.46 11.90 -1.81
CA MET A 100 7.12 10.78 -0.94
C MET A 100 6.46 11.29 0.33
N LYS A 101 5.31 10.73 0.66
CA LYS A 101 4.60 11.01 1.91
C LYS A 101 4.64 9.79 2.83
N PRO A 102 5.71 9.57 3.62
CA PRO A 102 5.70 8.57 4.69
C PRO A 102 4.77 9.01 5.83
N ASN A 103 4.34 8.09 6.70
CA ASN A 103 3.68 8.43 7.95
C ASN A 103 4.74 8.69 9.03
N LEU A 104 4.89 9.94 9.46
CA LEU A 104 5.88 10.37 10.45
C LEU A 104 5.22 11.13 11.62
N THR A 105 4.04 10.71 12.07
CA THR A 105 3.27 11.42 13.10
C THR A 105 3.50 10.87 14.51
N GLY A 106 3.74 11.72 15.51
CA GLY A 106 3.70 11.36 16.93
C GLY A 106 4.33 12.42 17.85
N TYR A 107 3.67 12.73 18.98
CA TYR A 107 4.16 13.69 19.99
C TYR A 107 4.85 12.95 21.13
N THR A 108 5.93 12.22 20.83
CA THR A 108 6.50 11.24 21.75
C THR A 108 8.01 11.40 21.90
N LYS A 109 8.48 12.66 21.99
CA LYS A 109 9.91 12.99 22.11
C LYS A 109 10.64 12.21 23.21
N SER A 110 9.95 11.88 24.29
CA SER A 110 10.51 11.17 25.44
C SER A 110 10.21 9.66 25.47
N ALA A 111 9.45 9.12 24.52
CA ALA A 111 9.14 7.71 24.51
C ALA A 111 10.31 6.89 23.94
N PRO A 112 10.55 5.66 24.45
CA PRO A 112 11.57 4.77 23.89
C PRO A 112 11.36 4.55 22.39
N VAL A 113 12.45 4.56 21.62
CA VAL A 113 12.43 4.30 20.16
C VAL A 113 11.57 3.10 19.81
N ASP A 114 11.70 2.02 20.59
CA ASP A 114 10.94 0.79 20.41
C ASP A 114 9.42 0.97 20.34
N SER A 115 8.88 1.80 21.24
CA SER A 115 7.44 2.09 21.29
C SER A 115 6.95 2.99 20.14
N LYS A 116 7.89 3.62 19.43
CA LYS A 116 7.62 4.55 18.32
C LYS A 116 7.74 3.88 16.95
N MET A 117 8.41 2.73 16.86
CA MET A 117 8.65 2.05 15.59
C MET A 117 7.35 1.68 14.86
N GLY A 118 6.31 1.28 15.59
CA GLY A 118 4.98 0.96 15.03
C GLY A 118 4.15 2.17 14.63
N ILE A 119 4.54 3.35 15.10
CA ILE A 119 3.81 4.59 14.84
C ILE A 119 4.18 5.16 13.46
N VAL A 120 5.44 4.97 13.02
CA VAL A 120 5.98 5.55 11.79
C VAL A 120 6.14 4.51 10.68
N THR A 121 6.08 4.95 9.42
CA THR A 121 6.53 4.13 8.28
C THR A 121 8.00 3.79 8.49
N ASP A 122 8.38 2.52 8.35
CA ASP A 122 9.74 2.09 8.70
C ASP A 122 10.82 2.74 7.81
N PRO A 123 11.89 3.34 8.38
CA PRO A 123 12.95 3.98 7.61
C PRO A 123 13.73 3.01 6.71
N TYR A 124 13.90 1.74 7.11
CA TYR A 124 14.65 0.78 6.29
C TYR A 124 13.80 0.27 5.14
N PHE A 125 12.48 0.12 5.34
CA PHE A 125 11.56 -0.08 4.22
C PHE A 125 11.62 1.08 3.21
N MET A 126 11.60 2.33 3.69
CA MET A 126 11.75 3.52 2.84
C MET A 126 13.09 3.53 2.10
N GLU A 127 14.19 3.16 2.76
CA GLU A 127 15.50 3.00 2.11
C GLU A 127 15.44 1.98 0.97
N GLY A 128 14.82 0.81 1.21
CA GLY A 128 14.63 -0.22 0.19
C GLY A 128 13.81 0.29 -0.99
N LEU A 129 12.71 1.01 -0.72
CA LEU A 129 11.85 1.60 -1.73
C LEU A 129 12.64 2.56 -2.65
N ILE A 130 13.44 3.44 -2.07
CA ILE A 130 14.27 4.41 -2.81
C ILE A 130 15.36 3.70 -3.61
N GLU A 131 16.12 2.77 -3.00
CA GLU A 131 17.19 2.05 -3.70
C GLU A 131 16.65 1.15 -4.82
N GLY A 132 15.47 0.56 -4.65
CA GLY A 132 14.78 -0.17 -5.71
C GLY A 132 14.42 0.74 -6.88
N MET A 133 13.84 1.91 -6.62
CA MET A 133 13.48 2.89 -7.67
C MET A 133 14.71 3.49 -8.38
N LYS A 134 15.85 3.68 -7.68
CA LYS A 134 17.11 4.15 -8.30
C LYS A 134 17.61 3.22 -9.41
N THR A 135 17.18 1.95 -9.43
CA THR A 135 17.53 1.01 -10.50
C THR A 135 16.89 1.34 -11.85
N LEU A 136 15.91 2.25 -11.86
CA LEU A 136 15.26 2.81 -13.05
C LEU A 136 16.02 4.00 -13.65
N GLY A 137 17.16 4.40 -13.08
CA GLY A 137 17.95 5.54 -13.52
C GLY A 137 17.68 6.85 -12.76
N LEU A 138 16.85 6.79 -11.70
CA LEU A 138 16.60 7.92 -10.79
C LEU A 138 17.80 8.17 -9.88
N SER A 139 18.06 9.43 -9.55
CA SER A 139 19.09 9.84 -8.59
C SER A 139 18.50 10.03 -7.19
N GLY A 140 19.30 9.80 -6.15
CA GLY A 140 18.87 10.01 -4.75
C GLY A 140 18.34 11.42 -4.50
N SER A 141 18.97 12.44 -5.09
CA SER A 141 18.58 13.85 -4.93
C SER A 141 17.20 14.19 -5.51
N GLN A 142 16.58 13.31 -6.29
CA GLN A 142 15.22 13.50 -6.80
C GLN A 142 14.14 13.05 -5.81
N PHE A 143 14.49 12.33 -4.74
CA PHE A 143 13.52 11.84 -3.76
C PHE A 143 13.31 12.89 -2.68
N HIS A 144 12.06 13.31 -2.50
CA HIS A 144 11.64 14.35 -1.56
C HIS A 144 10.61 13.78 -0.58
N MET A 145 11.08 13.41 0.60
CA MET A 145 10.21 12.97 1.70
C MET A 145 9.66 14.19 2.42
N ARG A 146 8.33 14.27 2.53
CA ARG A 146 7.62 15.41 3.12
C ARG A 146 6.69 14.98 4.22
N GLU A 147 6.81 15.66 5.36
CA GLU A 147 5.89 15.56 6.47
C GLU A 147 5.87 16.90 7.21
N VAL A 148 4.75 17.25 7.83
CA VAL A 148 4.61 18.45 8.65
C VAL A 148 4.78 18.14 10.14
N ASN A 149 4.46 16.92 10.56
CA ASN A 149 4.55 16.46 11.95
C ASN A 149 5.81 15.61 12.20
N GLY A 150 6.23 15.47 13.46
CA GLY A 150 7.30 14.53 13.81
C GLY A 150 8.71 15.05 13.60
N GLU A 151 8.94 16.36 13.75
CA GLU A 151 10.30 16.93 13.81
C GLU A 151 11.15 16.19 14.85
N ASP A 152 10.56 15.89 16.01
CA ASP A 152 11.17 15.14 17.11
C ASP A 152 11.37 13.64 16.85
N LEU A 153 10.84 13.10 15.74
CA LEU A 153 10.90 11.68 15.40
C LEU A 153 12.00 11.33 14.38
N GLN A 154 12.59 12.34 13.73
CA GLN A 154 13.46 12.13 12.58
C GLN A 154 14.81 11.50 12.95
N GLU A 155 15.43 12.01 14.02
CA GLU A 155 16.72 11.50 14.51
C GLU A 155 16.53 10.14 15.19
N ASP A 156 15.55 10.06 16.09
CA ASP A 156 15.25 8.87 16.89
C ASP A 156 14.83 7.65 16.06
N ASN A 157 14.08 7.88 14.97
CA ASN A 157 13.59 6.81 14.11
C ASN A 157 14.44 6.61 12.85
N GLY A 158 15.66 7.18 12.79
CA GLY A 158 16.64 6.87 11.75
C GLY A 158 16.37 7.43 10.35
N TYR A 159 15.40 8.34 10.20
CA TYR A 159 15.09 8.97 8.91
C TYR A 159 16.19 9.89 8.42
N ALA A 160 16.84 10.65 9.32
CA ALA A 160 18.00 11.47 8.96
C ALA A 160 19.13 10.61 8.38
N ALA A 161 19.45 9.50 9.04
CA ALA A 161 20.48 8.56 8.57
C ALA A 161 20.07 7.86 7.27
N MET A 162 18.80 7.53 7.08
CA MET A 162 18.30 6.96 5.82
C MET A 162 18.40 7.96 4.67
N ALA A 163 18.04 9.22 4.90
CA ALA A 163 18.17 10.30 3.90
C ALA A 163 19.63 10.48 3.45
N GLU A 164 20.57 10.47 4.40
CA GLU A 164 22.01 10.51 4.10
C GLU A 164 22.46 9.31 3.25
N ARG A 165 22.07 8.08 3.62
CA ARG A 165 22.45 6.86 2.87
C ARG A 165 21.90 6.84 1.45
N THR A 166 20.67 7.33 1.26
CA THR A 166 19.98 7.27 -0.04
C THR A 166 20.30 8.46 -0.95
N GLY A 167 20.69 9.60 -0.36
CA GLY A 167 20.81 10.90 -1.00
C GLY A 167 19.48 11.65 -1.11
N ALA A 168 18.41 11.13 -0.49
CA ALA A 168 17.09 11.73 -0.54
C ALA A 168 17.01 13.01 0.29
N ASN A 169 16.21 13.96 -0.18
CA ASN A 169 15.88 15.15 0.57
C ASN A 169 14.75 14.86 1.57
N HIS A 170 15.07 14.92 2.85
CA HIS A 170 14.09 14.83 3.92
C HIS A 170 13.74 16.23 4.45
N PHE A 171 12.45 16.56 4.48
CA PHE A 171 11.99 17.81 5.05
C PHE A 171 10.75 17.57 5.91
N VAL A 172 10.96 17.71 7.22
CA VAL A 172 9.87 17.74 8.19
C VAL A 172 9.82 19.12 8.80
N ASN A 173 8.69 19.80 8.66
CA ASN A 173 8.59 21.20 9.05
C ASN A 173 7.19 21.58 9.56
N GLY A 174 7.10 21.86 10.86
CA GLY A 174 5.93 22.35 11.56
C GLY A 174 5.76 23.88 11.52
N THR A 175 6.55 24.60 10.71
CA THR A 175 6.44 26.05 10.52
C THR A 175 5.14 26.41 9.83
N GLN A 176 4.47 27.44 10.35
CA GLN A 176 3.25 27.98 9.77
C GLN A 176 3.50 28.58 8.39
N VAL A 177 2.51 28.48 7.50
CA VAL A 177 2.62 28.95 6.11
C VAL A 177 3.02 30.43 6.00
N THR A 178 2.57 31.28 6.92
CA THR A 178 2.88 32.73 6.95
C THR A 178 4.34 33.06 7.23
N ARG A 179 5.11 32.08 7.74
CA ARG A 179 6.54 32.21 8.05
C ARG A 179 7.42 31.31 7.19
N MET A 180 6.82 30.58 6.25
CA MET A 180 7.53 29.68 5.35
C MET A 180 7.97 30.44 4.10
N ASP A 181 9.14 30.10 3.56
CA ASP A 181 9.55 30.59 2.24
C ASP A 181 8.48 30.17 1.20
N PRO A 182 7.91 31.10 0.42
CA PRO A 182 6.87 30.78 -0.56
C PRO A 182 7.28 29.70 -1.58
N SER A 183 8.58 29.56 -1.88
CA SER A 183 9.09 28.52 -2.79
C SER A 183 8.93 27.10 -2.24
N LEU A 184 8.72 26.94 -0.93
CA LEU A 184 8.48 25.66 -0.27
C LEU A 184 6.99 25.31 -0.16
N VAL A 185 6.11 26.15 -0.71
CA VAL A 185 4.66 25.98 -0.61
C VAL A 185 4.03 25.83 -1.99
N VAL A 186 3.28 24.75 -2.19
CA VAL A 186 2.42 24.55 -3.36
C VAL A 186 0.98 24.75 -2.93
N TRP A 187 0.30 25.73 -3.51
CA TRP A 187 -1.12 25.98 -3.24
C TRP A 187 -2.01 25.22 -4.21
N LYS A 188 -3.09 24.62 -3.69
CA LYS A 188 -4.17 24.05 -4.50
C LYS A 188 -5.50 24.66 -4.09
N ASP A 189 -6.24 25.15 -5.08
CA ASP A 189 -7.61 25.59 -4.89
C ASP A 189 -8.53 24.37 -4.79
N ASN A 190 -9.56 24.48 -3.96
CA ASN A 190 -10.58 23.46 -3.73
C ASN A 190 -11.96 24.12 -3.68
N PRO A 191 -12.48 24.65 -4.81
CA PRO A 191 -13.69 25.46 -4.83
C PRO A 191 -14.93 24.71 -4.31
N ASP A 192 -14.94 23.38 -4.45
CA ASP A 192 -16.04 22.51 -4.01
C ASP A 192 -15.80 21.91 -2.61
N GLY A 193 -14.79 22.39 -1.88
CA GLY A 193 -14.45 21.87 -0.57
C GLY A 193 -15.50 22.15 0.49
N ILE A 194 -15.80 21.15 1.32
CA ILE A 194 -16.73 21.30 2.43
C ILE A 194 -16.11 22.20 3.51
N TYR A 195 -14.84 22.00 3.81
CA TYR A 195 -14.09 22.73 4.82
C TYR A 195 -13.03 23.66 4.21
N PHE A 196 -12.17 23.14 3.32
CA PHE A 196 -11.07 23.91 2.72
C PHE A 196 -11.45 24.43 1.34
N THR A 197 -11.35 25.75 1.13
CA THR A 197 -11.42 26.36 -0.21
C THR A 197 -10.05 26.44 -0.89
N LYS A 198 -8.97 26.35 -0.10
CA LYS A 198 -7.58 26.36 -0.57
C LYS A 198 -6.66 25.67 0.42
N ILE A 199 -5.68 24.91 -0.05
CA ILE A 199 -4.80 24.08 0.79
C ILE A 199 -3.32 24.31 0.42
N PRO A 200 -2.43 24.64 1.38
CA PRO A 200 -0.99 24.73 1.18
C PRO A 200 -0.30 23.38 1.43
N TYR A 201 0.52 22.94 0.49
CA TYR A 201 1.31 21.71 0.57
C TYR A 201 2.81 22.00 0.62
N LEU A 202 3.56 21.12 1.27
CA LEU A 202 5.03 21.16 1.28
C LEU A 202 5.57 20.78 -0.10
N TRP A 203 6.29 21.67 -0.77
CA TRP A 203 6.91 21.40 -2.07
C TRP A 203 7.86 20.18 -1.99
N PRO A 204 7.85 19.22 -2.94
CA PRO A 204 7.19 19.26 -4.24
C PRO A 204 5.80 18.58 -4.29
N ILE A 205 5.13 18.34 -3.17
CA ILE A 205 3.78 17.75 -3.19
C ILE A 205 2.85 18.63 -4.05
N ASN A 206 2.20 18.02 -5.05
CA ASN A 206 1.36 18.69 -6.06
C ASN A 206 2.07 19.66 -7.02
N ALA A 207 3.40 19.76 -6.99
CA ALA A 207 4.16 20.56 -7.96
C ALA A 207 4.11 19.91 -9.36
N PRO A 208 4.28 20.69 -10.44
CA PRO A 208 4.45 20.14 -11.78
C PRO A 208 5.62 19.15 -11.87
N ASN A 209 5.55 18.20 -12.79
CA ASN A 209 6.60 17.19 -13.03
C ASN A 209 7.04 16.45 -11.74
N THR A 210 6.05 15.99 -10.97
CA THR A 210 6.26 15.25 -9.73
C THR A 210 5.49 13.93 -9.75
N PHE A 211 6.17 12.85 -9.38
CA PHE A 211 5.61 11.53 -9.14
C PHE A 211 5.39 11.35 -7.63
N LEU A 212 4.14 11.33 -7.18
CA LEU A 212 3.81 11.28 -5.75
C LEU A 212 3.50 9.85 -5.30
N VAL A 213 4.20 9.37 -4.29
CA VAL A 213 3.91 8.12 -3.59
C VAL A 213 3.43 8.42 -2.17
N ASN A 214 2.28 7.86 -1.79
CA ASN A 214 1.71 7.97 -0.46
C ASN A 214 1.96 6.68 0.33
N ILE A 215 2.74 6.73 1.41
CA ILE A 215 3.18 5.56 2.18
C ILE A 215 2.68 5.68 3.62
N ALA A 216 1.52 5.12 3.89
CA ALA A 216 0.95 5.04 5.22
C ALA A 216 1.61 3.93 6.05
N LYS A 217 1.39 3.97 7.36
CA LYS A 217 1.75 2.90 8.30
C LYS A 217 0.49 2.09 8.63
N PHE A 218 0.61 0.77 8.72
CA PHE A 218 -0.49 -0.09 9.18
C PHE A 218 -0.70 0.08 10.68
N LYS A 219 -1.54 1.03 11.09
CA LYS A 219 -1.69 1.36 12.51
C LYS A 219 -3.08 1.87 12.90
N ALA A 220 -3.41 1.60 14.15
CA ALA A 220 -4.54 2.20 14.85
C ALA A 220 -4.25 3.65 15.29
N HIS A 221 -5.34 4.36 15.58
CA HIS A 221 -5.41 5.72 16.09
C HIS A 221 -6.83 5.97 16.61
N GLY A 222 -7.08 7.10 17.28
CA GLY A 222 -8.44 7.49 17.69
C GLY A 222 -9.47 7.67 16.58
N MET A 223 -9.08 7.60 15.30
CA MET A 223 -10.01 7.68 14.16
C MET A 223 -10.25 6.29 13.50
N GLY A 224 -9.90 5.19 14.19
CA GLY A 224 -9.94 3.84 13.61
C GLY A 224 -8.55 3.39 13.20
N LEU A 225 -8.40 2.92 11.96
CA LEU A 225 -7.09 2.80 11.33
C LEU A 225 -6.80 4.02 10.48
N THR A 226 -5.56 4.49 10.57
CA THR A 226 -5.15 5.72 9.88
C THR A 226 -4.17 5.40 8.77
N LEU A 227 -4.74 5.03 7.63
CA LEU A 227 -4.06 4.42 6.50
C LEU A 227 -3.86 5.45 5.37
N ALA A 228 -4.03 5.06 4.11
CA ALA A 228 -3.66 5.85 2.94
C ALA A 228 -4.43 7.18 2.85
N GLY A 229 -5.75 7.18 3.03
CA GLY A 229 -6.57 8.39 2.88
C GLY A 229 -6.17 9.47 3.88
N LYS A 230 -6.00 9.10 5.15
CA LYS A 230 -5.59 10.06 6.18
C LYS A 230 -4.12 10.45 6.08
N ASN A 231 -3.23 9.58 5.61
CA ASN A 231 -1.78 9.84 5.62
C ASN A 231 -1.38 11.12 4.87
N LEU A 232 -2.10 11.48 3.79
CA LEU A 232 -1.86 12.71 3.03
C LEU A 232 -1.99 13.98 3.86
N GLN A 233 -2.72 13.95 4.98
CA GLN A 233 -2.84 15.07 5.92
C GLN A 233 -1.47 15.65 6.29
N GLY A 234 -0.46 14.79 6.47
CA GLY A 234 0.88 15.23 6.85
C GLY A 234 1.67 15.96 5.76
N SER A 235 1.17 16.02 4.52
CA SER A 235 1.81 16.81 3.45
C SER A 235 1.41 18.28 3.44
N ILE A 236 0.37 18.63 4.22
CA ILE A 236 -0.19 19.96 4.34
C ILE A 236 0.66 20.78 5.30
N VAL A 237 0.90 22.05 4.99
CA VAL A 237 1.68 22.96 5.84
C VAL A 237 0.99 23.15 7.20
N SER A 238 1.79 23.41 8.24
CA SER A 238 1.33 23.55 9.62
C SER A 238 0.17 24.55 9.76
N LYS A 239 -0.73 24.23 10.69
CA LYS A 239 -2.06 24.84 10.96
C LYS A 239 -3.18 24.41 10.03
N TYR A 240 -2.88 23.99 8.80
CA TYR A 240 -3.91 23.44 7.91
C TYR A 240 -4.05 21.92 8.09
N GLN A 241 -2.98 21.23 8.49
CA GLN A 241 -2.95 19.78 8.61
C GLN A 241 -3.81 19.22 9.75
N ALA A 242 -4.22 19.99 10.75
CA ALA A 242 -4.75 19.43 12.01
C ALA A 242 -6.20 18.92 11.89
N HIS A 243 -6.46 17.96 10.99
CA HIS A 243 -7.80 17.46 10.67
C HIS A 243 -8.47 16.77 11.85
N CYS A 244 -7.69 16.20 12.77
CA CYS A 244 -8.20 15.41 13.91
C CYS A 244 -8.67 16.27 15.09
N THR A 245 -8.61 17.60 14.98
CA THR A 245 -9.09 18.49 16.04
C THR A 245 -10.60 18.56 16.07
N SER A 246 -11.16 18.99 17.21
CA SER A 246 -12.59 19.24 17.35
C SER A 246 -13.06 20.24 16.30
N PHE A 247 -14.31 20.10 15.88
CA PHE A 247 -14.91 20.99 14.88
C PHE A 247 -14.81 22.48 15.26
N ASN A 248 -14.97 22.82 16.55
CA ASN A 248 -14.89 24.19 17.05
C ASN A 248 -13.46 24.70 17.28
N THR A 249 -12.43 23.89 17.03
CA THR A 249 -11.04 24.31 17.23
C THR A 249 -10.65 25.34 16.18
N HIS A 250 -10.16 26.50 16.61
CA HIS A 250 -9.54 27.45 15.70
C HIS A 250 -8.18 26.90 15.24
N LEU A 251 -8.05 26.68 13.94
CA LEU A 251 -6.86 26.10 13.35
C LEU A 251 -5.72 27.12 13.16
N ASP A 252 -5.91 28.40 13.46
CA ASP A 252 -4.98 29.51 13.10
C ASP A 252 -4.63 29.52 11.59
N MET A 253 -5.56 29.07 10.74
CA MET A 253 -5.46 29.16 9.29
C MET A 253 -6.04 30.48 8.79
N ASP A 254 -5.72 30.86 7.55
CA ASP A 254 -6.36 32.00 6.90
C ASP A 254 -7.87 31.72 6.77
N ALA A 255 -8.69 32.69 7.19
CA ALA A 255 -10.13 32.55 7.19
C ALA A 255 -10.69 32.42 5.76
N ASP A 256 -10.04 33.04 4.77
CA ASP A 256 -10.46 33.01 3.36
C ASP A 256 -10.22 31.64 2.71
N HIS A 257 -9.36 30.81 3.32
CA HIS A 257 -9.09 29.45 2.89
C HIS A 257 -10.02 28.40 3.53
N ARG A 258 -10.96 28.86 4.38
CA ARG A 258 -12.00 28.03 4.98
C ARG A 258 -13.35 28.39 4.38
N ASN A 259 -14.11 27.38 3.98
CA ASN A 259 -15.47 27.59 3.50
C ASN A 259 -16.32 28.22 4.62
N PRO A 260 -16.91 29.41 4.41
CA PRO A 260 -17.69 30.10 5.45
C PRO A 260 -18.95 29.33 5.84
N ARG A 261 -19.41 28.40 4.99
CA ARG A 261 -20.55 27.50 5.26
C ARG A 261 -20.15 26.14 5.84
N ALA A 262 -18.85 25.89 6.07
CA ALA A 262 -18.37 24.59 6.56
C ALA A 262 -19.14 24.10 7.79
N ALA A 263 -19.41 25.00 8.73
CA ALA A 263 -20.13 24.67 9.97
C ALA A 263 -21.54 24.14 9.73
N SER A 264 -22.32 24.84 8.90
CA SER A 264 -23.70 24.45 8.62
C SER A 264 -23.76 23.20 7.75
N ILE A 265 -22.87 23.08 6.75
CA ILE A 265 -22.80 21.90 5.88
C ILE A 265 -22.42 20.65 6.68
N ILE A 266 -21.34 20.70 7.47
CA ILE A 266 -20.90 19.59 8.31
C ILE A 266 -22.00 19.20 9.30
N LYS A 267 -22.67 20.18 9.92
CA LYS A 267 -23.75 19.88 10.84
C LYS A 267 -24.93 19.19 10.15
N GLN A 268 -25.31 19.64 8.95
CA GLN A 268 -26.39 19.06 8.16
C GLN A 268 -26.04 17.64 7.69
N ASN A 269 -24.83 17.43 7.17
CA ASN A 269 -24.36 16.11 6.74
C ASN A 269 -24.31 15.14 7.92
N TYR A 270 -23.78 15.56 9.08
CA TYR A 270 -23.81 14.74 10.30
C TYR A 270 -25.23 14.30 10.68
N LEU A 271 -26.20 15.23 10.65
CA LEU A 271 -27.60 14.90 10.99
C LEU A 271 -28.22 13.94 9.98
N ARG A 272 -27.91 14.12 8.68
CA ARG A 272 -28.33 13.21 7.61
C ARG A 272 -27.71 11.82 7.79
N HIS A 273 -26.39 11.73 7.93
CA HIS A 273 -25.67 10.47 8.13
C HIS A 273 -26.10 9.71 9.37
N ARG A 274 -26.38 10.42 10.47
CA ARG A 274 -26.95 9.81 11.66
C ARG A 274 -28.36 9.27 11.39
N ALA A 275 -29.19 9.99 10.63
CA ALA A 275 -30.53 9.53 10.25
C ALA A 275 -30.50 8.35 9.26
N ASP A 276 -29.51 8.34 8.35
CA ASP A 276 -29.25 7.26 7.40
C ASP A 276 -28.68 6.01 8.08
N GLY A 277 -28.32 6.10 9.36
CA GLY A 277 -27.82 4.96 10.14
C GLY A 277 -26.36 4.61 9.83
N ILE A 278 -25.53 5.58 9.40
CA ILE A 278 -24.08 5.35 9.29
C ILE A 278 -23.58 4.86 10.66
N PRO A 279 -22.89 3.70 10.74
CA PRO A 279 -22.51 3.13 12.02
C PRO A 279 -21.68 4.09 12.87
N ARG A 280 -21.97 4.09 14.18
CA ARG A 280 -21.27 4.86 15.24
C ARG A 280 -21.40 6.38 15.13
N TRP A 281 -22.03 6.92 14.08
CA TRP A 281 -22.32 8.37 13.96
C TRP A 281 -23.31 8.87 15.01
N ASP A 282 -24.00 7.97 15.69
CA ASP A 282 -24.89 8.24 16.82
C ASP A 282 -24.15 8.59 18.12
N LYS A 283 -22.83 8.35 18.23
CA LYS A 283 -22.06 8.69 19.43
C LYS A 283 -22.23 10.18 19.80
N PRO A 284 -22.81 10.50 20.97
CA PRO A 284 -23.05 11.88 21.37
C PRO A 284 -21.75 12.58 21.75
N GLY A 285 -21.75 13.92 21.66
CA GLY A 285 -20.63 14.75 22.12
C GLY A 285 -20.45 16.01 21.29
N ASN A 286 -19.50 16.85 21.72
CA ASN A 286 -19.15 18.12 21.06
C ASN A 286 -17.63 18.27 20.81
N ASN A 287 -16.88 17.18 20.98
CA ASN A 287 -15.43 17.13 20.74
C ASN A 287 -15.14 16.39 19.43
N TRP A 288 -13.88 16.05 19.19
CA TRP A 288 -13.48 15.31 17.99
C TRP A 288 -13.90 13.83 18.02
N ASN A 289 -14.09 13.22 19.20
CA ASN A 289 -14.43 11.81 19.39
C ASN A 289 -15.95 11.59 19.58
N CYS A 290 -16.73 12.12 18.65
CA CYS A 290 -18.17 11.88 18.53
C CYS A 290 -18.55 11.90 17.04
N GLY A 291 -19.79 11.50 16.69
CA GLY A 291 -20.21 11.45 15.29
C GLY A 291 -20.05 12.79 14.56
N HIS A 292 -20.42 13.90 15.21
CA HIS A 292 -20.26 15.24 14.63
C HIS A 292 -18.78 15.66 14.48
N GLY A 293 -17.93 15.24 15.42
CA GLY A 293 -16.48 15.46 15.33
C GLY A 293 -15.85 14.67 14.18
N MET A 294 -16.28 13.42 14.00
CA MET A 294 -15.81 12.56 12.91
C MET A 294 -16.29 13.04 11.53
N GLU A 295 -17.51 13.56 11.43
CA GLU A 295 -17.99 14.24 10.21
C GLU A 295 -17.05 15.39 9.79
N ALA A 296 -16.63 16.21 10.76
CA ALA A 296 -15.73 17.32 10.51
C ALA A 296 -14.32 16.88 10.12
N TRP A 297 -13.81 15.82 10.75
CA TRP A 297 -12.52 15.23 10.40
C TRP A 297 -12.56 14.61 9.00
N ALA A 298 -13.58 13.79 8.70
CA ALA A 298 -13.74 13.14 7.42
C ALA A 298 -13.91 14.16 6.29
N SER A 299 -14.71 15.21 6.49
CA SER A 299 -14.83 16.32 5.51
C SER A 299 -13.47 16.94 5.18
N ARG A 300 -12.65 17.25 6.19
CA ARG A 300 -11.29 17.78 5.99
C ARG A 300 -10.36 16.77 5.29
N CYS A 301 -10.49 15.49 5.62
CA CYS A 301 -9.75 14.41 4.98
C CYS A 301 -10.08 14.28 3.49
N LEU A 302 -11.37 14.31 3.15
CA LEU A 302 -11.85 14.18 1.77
C LEU A 302 -11.48 15.39 0.93
N ASP A 303 -11.59 16.62 1.46
CA ASP A 303 -11.12 17.83 0.78
C ASP A 303 -9.64 17.73 0.36
N ASN A 304 -8.78 17.20 1.23
CA ASN A 304 -7.37 16.96 0.92
C ASN A 304 -7.20 15.91 -0.19
N ASN A 305 -7.88 14.77 -0.07
CA ASN A 305 -7.84 13.70 -1.07
C ASN A 305 -8.46 14.11 -2.42
N ARG A 306 -9.30 15.15 -2.45
CA ARG A 306 -9.88 15.69 -3.68
C ARG A 306 -8.83 16.35 -4.57
N VAL A 307 -7.90 17.10 -3.98
CA VAL A 307 -6.96 17.95 -4.74
C VAL A 307 -5.52 17.42 -4.78
N THR A 308 -5.24 16.33 -4.06
CA THR A 308 -3.94 15.64 -4.05
C THR A 308 -4.13 14.21 -4.54
N LYS A 309 -3.47 13.87 -5.66
CA LYS A 309 -3.61 12.57 -6.34
C LYS A 309 -2.25 11.87 -6.46
N PRO A 310 -1.85 11.07 -5.46
CA PRO A 310 -0.70 10.19 -5.58
C PRO A 310 -0.83 9.20 -6.73
N GLU A 311 0.31 8.84 -7.32
CA GLU A 311 0.38 7.78 -8.31
C GLU A 311 0.25 6.39 -7.70
N LEU A 312 0.57 6.24 -6.42
CA LEU A 312 0.42 5.00 -5.71
C LEU A 312 0.17 5.25 -4.22
N HIS A 313 -0.75 4.48 -3.66
CA HIS A 313 -1.01 4.43 -2.22
C HIS A 313 -0.51 3.11 -1.66
N ILE A 314 0.27 3.17 -0.58
CA ILE A 314 0.91 2.03 0.07
C ILE A 314 0.56 2.08 1.55
N ILE A 315 0.24 0.94 2.13
CA ILE A 315 0.27 0.70 3.57
C ILE A 315 1.47 -0.21 3.83
N GLU A 316 2.47 0.33 4.52
CA GLU A 316 3.57 -0.46 5.05
C GLU A 316 3.06 -1.20 6.30
N GLY A 317 2.87 -2.51 6.17
CA GLY A 317 2.39 -3.40 7.21
C GLY A 317 3.34 -4.57 7.45
N ILE A 318 4.65 -4.36 7.35
CA ILE A 318 5.63 -5.37 7.80
C ILE A 318 5.34 -5.72 9.26
N TYR A 319 5.02 -4.69 10.03
CA TYR A 319 4.40 -4.85 11.33
C TYR A 319 3.31 -3.80 11.54
N GLY A 320 2.17 -4.25 12.04
CA GLY A 320 1.03 -3.44 12.43
C GLY A 320 1.15 -2.96 13.88
N HIS A 321 0.45 -1.88 14.23
CA HIS A 321 0.50 -1.25 15.55
C HIS A 321 -0.90 -0.94 16.07
N ASP A 322 -1.26 -1.48 17.24
CA ASP A 322 -2.54 -1.21 17.87
C ASP A 322 -2.48 0.01 18.82
N GLY A 323 -3.62 0.39 19.38
CA GLY A 323 -3.72 1.48 20.32
C GLY A 323 -3.74 2.86 19.66
N ASN A 324 -3.07 3.82 20.27
CA ASN A 324 -2.95 5.18 19.80
C ASN A 324 -1.62 5.79 20.24
N PHE A 325 -0.68 5.87 19.30
CA PHE A 325 0.68 6.30 19.55
C PHE A 325 1.37 5.44 20.61
N THR A 326 1.52 5.92 21.84
CA THR A 326 2.21 5.20 22.93
C THR A 326 1.26 4.66 23.98
N ASP A 327 -0.05 4.86 23.79
CA ASP A 327 -1.10 4.33 24.66
C ASP A 327 -1.79 3.13 23.99
N GLY A 328 -2.16 2.11 24.75
CA GLY A 328 -2.83 0.95 24.15
C GLY A 328 -3.37 -0.08 25.15
N PRO A 329 -3.93 -1.19 24.64
CA PRO A 329 -4.66 -2.19 25.42
C PRO A 329 -3.79 -3.07 26.32
N HIS A 330 -2.47 -3.09 26.12
CA HIS A 330 -1.57 -4.03 26.79
C HIS A 330 -0.96 -3.42 28.04
N ASN A 331 -1.78 -3.30 29.11
CA ASN A 331 -1.41 -2.62 30.36
C ASN A 331 -1.04 -1.14 30.13
N GLY A 332 -1.85 -0.44 29.34
CA GLY A 332 -1.64 0.97 28.99
C GLY A 332 -0.60 1.20 27.89
N ARG A 333 -0.13 0.15 27.22
CA ARG A 333 0.85 0.24 26.13
C ARG A 333 0.31 -0.36 24.83
N PRO A 334 0.75 0.13 23.68
CA PRO A 334 0.48 -0.49 22.39
C PRO A 334 1.36 -1.73 22.21
N LYS A 335 1.04 -2.50 21.18
CA LYS A 335 1.82 -3.64 20.73
C LYS A 335 1.99 -3.59 19.21
N ASP A 336 3.19 -3.96 18.79
CA ASP A 336 3.49 -4.21 17.39
C ASP A 336 3.31 -5.69 17.07
N PHE A 337 2.73 -5.99 15.92
CA PHE A 337 2.46 -7.35 15.44
C PHE A 337 3.14 -7.53 14.09
N MET A 338 3.87 -8.64 13.88
CA MET A 338 4.50 -8.93 12.60
C MET A 338 3.46 -9.37 11.56
N SER A 339 2.74 -8.41 10.99
CA SER A 339 1.70 -8.62 9.98
C SER A 339 2.28 -9.08 8.63
N ASN A 340 3.54 -8.73 8.34
CA ASN A 340 4.29 -9.17 7.17
C ASN A 340 3.56 -8.98 5.83
N ILE A 341 2.91 -7.82 5.64
CA ILE A 341 2.20 -7.47 4.41
C ILE A 341 2.55 -6.06 3.93
N ILE A 342 2.47 -5.84 2.62
CA ILE A 342 2.47 -4.51 2.01
C ILE A 342 1.20 -4.44 1.17
N VAL A 343 0.30 -3.51 1.49
CA VAL A 343 -0.98 -3.33 0.78
C VAL A 343 -0.86 -2.09 -0.09
N PHE A 344 -1.30 -2.15 -1.34
CA PHE A 344 -1.17 -1.01 -2.24
C PHE A 344 -2.23 -0.99 -3.35
N GLY A 345 -2.41 0.18 -3.97
CA GLY A 345 -3.37 0.38 -5.05
C GLY A 345 -3.43 1.82 -5.55
N LYS A 346 -4.23 2.07 -6.59
CA LYS A 346 -4.42 3.41 -7.17
C LYS A 346 -5.48 4.24 -6.44
N ASN A 347 -6.48 3.59 -5.83
CA ASN A 347 -7.50 4.27 -5.03
C ASN A 347 -7.19 4.17 -3.52
N PRO A 348 -7.01 5.30 -2.79
CA PRO A 348 -6.69 5.26 -1.36
C PRO A 348 -7.80 4.63 -0.52
N PHE A 349 -9.06 4.78 -0.90
CA PHE A 349 -10.20 4.29 -0.11
C PHE A 349 -10.45 2.81 -0.33
N HIS A 350 -10.14 2.25 -1.50
CA HIS A 350 -10.14 0.80 -1.69
C HIS A 350 -9.02 0.15 -0.88
N VAL A 351 -7.83 0.75 -0.92
CA VAL A 351 -6.68 0.35 -0.08
C VAL A 351 -7.03 0.43 1.40
N ASP A 352 -7.73 1.48 1.84
CA ASP A 352 -8.17 1.62 3.22
C ASP A 352 -9.27 0.61 3.59
N VAL A 353 -10.24 0.31 2.72
CA VAL A 353 -11.25 -0.74 2.97
C VAL A 353 -10.57 -2.08 3.27
N ILE A 354 -9.67 -2.53 2.38
CA ILE A 354 -8.93 -3.78 2.57
C ILE A 354 -8.00 -3.69 3.79
N GLY A 355 -7.36 -2.53 4.01
CA GLY A 355 -6.55 -2.31 5.20
C GLY A 355 -7.33 -2.42 6.51
N HIS A 356 -8.56 -1.92 6.58
CA HIS A 356 -9.43 -2.07 7.76
C HIS A 356 -9.80 -3.54 7.98
N TRP A 357 -10.13 -4.27 6.91
CA TRP A 357 -10.38 -5.71 6.99
C TRP A 357 -9.19 -6.47 7.57
N LEU A 358 -8.01 -6.27 6.99
CA LEU A 358 -6.76 -6.89 7.42
C LEU A 358 -6.39 -6.48 8.85
N GLY A 359 -6.81 -5.29 9.31
CA GLY A 359 -6.60 -4.82 10.67
C GLY A 359 -7.58 -5.38 11.70
N GLY A 360 -8.44 -6.33 11.32
CA GLY A 360 -9.39 -6.94 12.24
C GLY A 360 -10.70 -6.16 12.39
N HIS A 361 -11.00 -5.22 11.50
CA HIS A 361 -12.27 -4.50 11.54
C HIS A 361 -13.17 -4.83 10.35
N GLU A 362 -14.46 -4.54 10.51
CA GLU A 362 -15.47 -4.60 9.46
C GLU A 362 -15.55 -3.20 8.81
N PRO A 363 -15.08 -3.01 7.55
CA PRO A 363 -14.97 -1.68 6.93
C PRO A 363 -16.28 -0.89 6.88
N GLY A 364 -17.42 -1.58 6.85
CA GLY A 364 -18.74 -0.93 6.92
C GLY A 364 -18.97 -0.08 8.16
N ASN A 365 -18.21 -0.29 9.24
CA ASN A 365 -18.35 0.48 10.49
C ASN A 365 -17.61 1.83 10.50
N PHE A 366 -16.94 2.23 9.42
CA PHE A 366 -16.14 3.46 9.36
C PHE A 366 -16.77 4.50 8.44
N GLY A 367 -17.36 5.55 9.01
CA GLY A 367 -18.06 6.57 8.22
C GLY A 367 -17.19 7.38 7.26
N LEU A 368 -15.85 7.43 7.44
CA LEU A 368 -14.97 8.00 6.40
C LEU A 368 -15.15 7.30 5.05
N LEU A 369 -15.30 5.97 5.06
CA LEU A 369 -15.42 5.16 3.85
C LEU A 369 -16.79 5.35 3.19
N HIS A 370 -17.85 5.50 3.99
CA HIS A 370 -19.18 5.91 3.50
C HIS A 370 -19.14 7.28 2.83
N MET A 371 -18.55 8.26 3.50
CA MET A 371 -18.44 9.62 2.98
C MET A 371 -17.56 9.68 1.72
N ALA A 372 -16.56 8.80 1.59
CA ALA A 372 -15.76 8.68 0.38
C ALA A 372 -16.61 8.21 -0.82
N ILE A 373 -17.57 7.30 -0.63
CA ILE A 373 -18.53 6.92 -1.68
C ILE A 373 -19.42 8.11 -2.05
N GLU A 374 -20.01 8.77 -1.06
CA GLU A 374 -20.89 9.92 -1.31
C GLU A 374 -20.19 11.01 -2.11
N ASN A 375 -18.89 11.21 -1.86
CA ASN A 375 -18.07 12.20 -2.55
C ASN A 375 -17.49 11.71 -3.90
N GLY A 376 -17.88 10.53 -4.37
CA GLY A 376 -17.41 9.95 -5.64
C GLY A 376 -15.92 9.61 -5.65
N MET A 377 -15.30 9.45 -4.47
CA MET A 377 -13.89 9.09 -4.32
C MET A 377 -13.68 7.58 -4.20
N SER A 378 -14.75 6.84 -3.89
CA SER A 378 -14.80 5.39 -3.91
C SER A 378 -16.10 4.95 -4.59
N SER A 379 -16.07 3.82 -5.28
CA SER A 379 -17.28 3.13 -5.75
C SER A 379 -17.58 1.87 -4.92
N LEU A 380 -16.64 1.45 -4.06
CA LEU A 380 -16.67 0.18 -3.36
C LEU A 380 -16.47 0.41 -1.85
N LEU A 381 -17.24 -0.32 -1.05
CA LEU A 381 -17.12 -0.35 0.41
C LEU A 381 -17.10 -1.78 0.96
N ASN A 382 -17.85 -2.68 0.32
CA ASN A 382 -17.77 -4.09 0.61
C ASN A 382 -16.38 -4.61 0.18
N PRO A 383 -15.54 -5.14 1.09
CA PRO A 383 -14.25 -5.69 0.72
C PRO A 383 -14.39 -6.86 -0.27
N ALA A 384 -15.50 -7.58 -0.28
CA ALA A 384 -15.77 -8.66 -1.24
C ALA A 384 -15.97 -8.16 -2.67
N ASP A 385 -16.35 -6.89 -2.87
CA ASP A 385 -16.55 -6.31 -4.20
C ASP A 385 -15.24 -5.69 -4.76
N ILE A 386 -14.17 -5.60 -3.94
CA ILE A 386 -12.87 -5.08 -4.35
C ILE A 386 -12.02 -6.25 -4.88
N PRO A 387 -11.55 -6.22 -6.15
CA PRO A 387 -10.60 -7.21 -6.63
C PRO A 387 -9.30 -7.13 -5.83
N VAL A 388 -8.94 -8.22 -5.15
CA VAL A 388 -7.69 -8.32 -4.40
C VAL A 388 -6.73 -9.28 -5.10
N TYR A 389 -5.48 -8.86 -5.26
CA TYR A 389 -4.43 -9.68 -5.86
C TYR A 389 -3.30 -9.92 -4.86
N GLU A 390 -2.88 -11.17 -4.70
CA GLU A 390 -1.58 -11.47 -4.11
C GLU A 390 -0.50 -11.07 -5.12
N TRP A 391 0.41 -10.21 -4.68
CA TRP A 391 1.47 -9.65 -5.49
C TRP A 391 2.80 -10.31 -5.19
N MET A 392 3.44 -10.85 -6.23
CA MET A 392 4.69 -11.57 -6.12
C MET A 392 5.88 -10.64 -6.41
N ALA A 393 7.03 -10.95 -5.80
CA ALA A 393 8.25 -10.14 -5.94
C ALA A 393 8.79 -10.08 -7.39
N ASP A 394 8.31 -10.93 -8.28
CA ASP A 394 8.64 -10.89 -9.71
C ASP A 394 7.71 -9.98 -10.54
N GLY A 395 6.69 -9.36 -9.92
CA GLY A 395 5.71 -8.50 -10.56
C GLY A 395 4.47 -9.24 -11.09
N SER A 396 4.36 -10.54 -10.85
CA SER A 396 3.13 -11.28 -11.12
C SER A 396 2.06 -11.05 -10.05
N ALA A 397 0.79 -11.21 -10.44
CA ALA A 397 -0.37 -11.00 -9.59
C ALA A 397 -1.33 -12.19 -9.70
N ILE A 398 -1.83 -12.67 -8.56
CA ILE A 398 -2.79 -13.78 -8.48
C ILE A 398 -4.06 -13.27 -7.83
N LEU A 399 -5.20 -13.33 -8.54
CA LEU A 399 -6.47 -12.91 -7.96
C LEU A 399 -6.78 -13.80 -6.75
N THR A 400 -6.83 -13.20 -5.57
CA THR A 400 -6.90 -13.90 -4.29
C THR A 400 -7.98 -13.26 -3.44
N PRO A 401 -8.98 -14.02 -2.96
CA PRO A 401 -10.00 -13.49 -2.06
C PRO A 401 -9.38 -12.77 -0.86
N TYR A 402 -9.93 -11.61 -0.53
CA TYR A 402 -9.42 -10.74 0.53
C TYR A 402 -9.35 -11.42 1.90
N ASP A 403 -10.18 -12.43 2.13
CA ASP A 403 -10.29 -13.21 3.36
C ASP A 403 -9.28 -14.37 3.47
N GLN A 404 -8.46 -14.62 2.43
CA GLN A 404 -7.33 -15.56 2.49
C GLN A 404 -6.05 -14.95 3.07
N PHE A 405 -6.06 -13.65 3.35
CA PHE A 405 -4.96 -12.95 4.02
C PHE A 405 -5.21 -12.93 5.53
N GLU A 406 -4.16 -13.21 6.30
CA GLU A 406 -4.25 -13.24 7.76
C GLU A 406 -4.56 -11.84 8.30
N ARG A 407 -5.61 -11.74 9.13
CA ARG A 407 -5.95 -10.50 9.82
C ARG A 407 -5.01 -10.29 11.01
N THR A 408 -4.51 -9.07 11.17
CA THR A 408 -3.83 -8.60 12.38
C THR A 408 -4.80 -7.74 13.18
N PRO A 409 -5.35 -8.19 14.31
CA PRO A 409 -6.34 -7.43 15.07
C PRO A 409 -5.71 -6.21 15.76
N LEU A 410 -5.82 -5.04 15.12
CA LEU A 410 -5.28 -3.77 15.61
C LEU A 410 -6.36 -3.03 16.41
N LEU A 411 -6.42 -3.29 17.72
CA LEU A 411 -7.37 -2.63 18.61
C LEU A 411 -7.25 -1.10 18.56
N THR A 412 -8.40 -0.42 18.54
CA THR A 412 -8.52 1.04 18.53
C THR A 412 -9.55 1.47 19.59
N TYR A 413 -9.70 2.77 19.82
CA TYR A 413 -10.76 3.33 20.66
C TYR A 413 -11.79 4.17 19.87
N TYR A 414 -11.81 3.95 18.56
CA TYR A 414 -12.66 4.66 17.62
C TYR A 414 -14.14 4.63 18.03
N LEU A 415 -14.69 5.80 18.36
CA LEU A 415 -16.11 5.97 18.68
C LEU A 415 -16.66 4.86 19.60
N GLN A 416 -15.98 4.63 20.72
CA GLN A 416 -16.40 3.65 21.73
C GLN A 416 -17.89 3.79 22.05
N ARG A 417 -18.61 2.67 22.08
CA ARG A 417 -20.01 2.56 22.48
C ARG A 417 -20.14 2.41 24.00
N ASP A 418 -19.93 3.52 24.70
CA ASP A 418 -20.03 3.69 26.17
C ASP A 418 -21.21 4.58 26.60
N TYR A 419 -22.25 4.63 25.77
CA TYR A 419 -23.41 5.51 25.93
C TYR A 419 -24.72 4.74 25.69
N ASP A 420 -25.85 5.31 26.14
CA ASP A 420 -27.18 4.72 26.00
C ASP A 420 -27.30 3.26 26.49
N GLY A 421 -26.56 2.95 27.58
CA GLY A 421 -26.55 1.62 28.21
C GLY A 421 -25.62 0.60 27.54
N GLN A 422 -24.84 1.01 26.54
CA GLN A 422 -23.80 0.19 25.92
C GLN A 422 -22.52 0.18 26.80
N ASP A 423 -21.76 -0.92 26.73
CA ASP A 423 -20.56 -1.16 27.53
C ASP A 423 -19.45 -1.79 26.66
N GLU A 424 -19.09 -1.13 25.56
CA GLU A 424 -17.97 -1.54 24.72
C GLU A 424 -16.64 -1.22 25.42
N PRO A 425 -15.65 -2.13 25.44
CA PRO A 425 -14.32 -1.83 25.96
C PRO A 425 -13.66 -0.63 25.26
N LEU A 426 -12.89 0.16 26.01
CA LEU A 426 -12.18 1.33 25.44
C LEU A 426 -11.36 0.94 24.21
N TRP A 427 -10.60 -0.15 24.31
CA TRP A 427 -9.86 -0.72 23.19
C TRP A 427 -10.63 -1.90 22.61
N HIS A 428 -11.10 -1.78 21.38
CA HIS A 428 -11.96 -2.75 20.73
C HIS A 428 -11.67 -2.85 19.22
N LEU A 429 -12.27 -3.85 18.58
CA LEU A 429 -12.37 -3.92 17.12
C LEU A 429 -13.78 -3.48 16.73
N CYS A 430 -13.90 -2.57 15.76
CA CYS A 430 -15.17 -2.30 15.09
C CYS A 430 -15.48 -3.40 14.07
N ASP A 431 -15.71 -4.63 14.54
CA ASP A 431 -15.91 -5.85 13.74
C ASP A 431 -17.37 -6.32 13.74
N GLU A 432 -18.31 -5.43 14.10
CA GLU A 432 -19.73 -5.77 14.06
C GLU A 432 -20.18 -6.02 12.62
N PRO A 433 -20.94 -7.10 12.33
CA PRO A 433 -21.40 -7.39 10.98
C PRO A 433 -22.11 -6.20 10.34
N TYR A 434 -21.75 -5.90 9.10
CA TYR A 434 -22.35 -4.82 8.32
C TYR A 434 -23.08 -5.37 7.10
N ASP A 435 -24.32 -4.91 6.88
CA ASP A 435 -25.11 -5.29 5.71
C ASP A 435 -24.78 -4.37 4.54
N TYR A 436 -24.00 -4.88 3.60
CA TYR A 436 -23.65 -4.16 2.39
C TYR A 436 -24.83 -4.14 1.42
N ALA A 437 -25.30 -2.93 1.10
CA ALA A 437 -26.26 -2.78 0.01
C ALA A 437 -25.70 -3.45 -1.26
N PRO A 438 -26.50 -4.28 -1.95
CA PRO A 438 -26.02 -5.00 -3.11
C PRO A 438 -25.60 -4.00 -4.19
N THR A 439 -24.31 -3.99 -4.51
CA THR A 439 -23.77 -3.18 -5.61
C THR A 439 -24.10 -3.87 -6.94
N SER A 440 -24.31 -3.10 -8.01
CA SER A 440 -24.35 -3.65 -9.37
C SER A 440 -22.99 -4.23 -9.81
N ALA A 441 -21.93 -3.90 -9.06
CA ALA A 441 -20.56 -4.33 -9.22
C ALA A 441 -20.18 -5.44 -8.24
N ALA A 442 -21.11 -6.34 -7.91
CA ALA A 442 -20.78 -7.54 -7.16
C ALA A 442 -19.74 -8.34 -7.96
N TYR A 443 -18.46 -8.19 -7.61
CA TYR A 443 -17.41 -9.13 -7.98
C TYR A 443 -17.68 -10.38 -7.15
N ARG A 444 -18.75 -11.07 -7.50
CA ARG A 444 -18.91 -12.45 -7.06
C ARG A 444 -17.60 -13.10 -7.44
N THR A 445 -17.03 -13.84 -6.51
CA THR A 445 -16.05 -14.89 -6.76
C THR A 445 -16.72 -15.97 -7.63
N SER A 446 -17.31 -15.58 -8.78
CA SER A 446 -17.55 -16.48 -9.88
C SER A 446 -16.15 -16.92 -10.24
N HIS A 447 -15.83 -18.14 -9.82
CA HIS A 447 -14.76 -18.89 -10.42
C HIS A 447 -14.93 -18.69 -11.92
N PRO A 448 -13.87 -18.30 -12.64
CA PRO A 448 -13.98 -18.05 -14.04
C PRO A 448 -14.73 -19.20 -14.70
N VAL A 449 -15.84 -18.91 -15.38
CA VAL A 449 -16.69 -19.99 -15.89
C VAL A 449 -16.02 -20.72 -17.05
N SER A 450 -14.98 -20.10 -17.61
CA SER A 450 -14.21 -20.59 -18.75
C SER A 450 -12.71 -20.44 -18.54
N PHE A 451 -11.98 -21.38 -19.13
CA PHE A 451 -10.55 -21.28 -19.33
C PHE A 451 -10.21 -20.20 -20.36
N GLU A 452 -9.21 -19.36 -20.10
CA GLU A 452 -8.72 -18.36 -21.05
C GLU A 452 -7.19 -18.26 -20.99
N LEU A 453 -6.54 -18.16 -22.15
CA LEU A 453 -5.17 -17.66 -22.27
C LEU A 453 -5.25 -16.29 -22.92
N ALA A 454 -4.80 -15.23 -22.25
CA ALA A 454 -4.85 -13.88 -22.77
C ALA A 454 -3.57 -13.51 -23.54
N GLN A 455 -3.63 -12.41 -24.28
CA GLN A 455 -2.47 -11.89 -25.00
C GLN A 455 -1.41 -11.44 -23.99
N ASN A 456 -0.15 -11.83 -24.22
CA ASN A 456 0.95 -11.40 -23.38
C ASN A 456 1.13 -9.87 -23.48
N TYR A 457 1.56 -9.24 -22.39
CA TYR A 457 1.83 -7.80 -22.37
C TYR A 457 3.12 -7.47 -21.59
N PRO A 458 3.94 -6.52 -22.07
CA PRO A 458 3.84 -5.87 -23.38
C PRO A 458 4.01 -6.89 -24.53
N ASN A 459 3.56 -6.54 -25.73
CA ASN A 459 3.80 -7.29 -26.97
C ASN A 459 3.74 -6.32 -28.17
N PRO A 460 4.85 -6.06 -28.89
CA PRO A 460 6.18 -6.66 -28.69
C PRO A 460 6.81 -6.33 -27.33
N PHE A 461 7.72 -7.17 -26.85
CA PHE A 461 8.37 -7.01 -25.54
C PHE A 461 9.89 -7.08 -25.61
N ASN A 462 10.58 -6.51 -24.62
CA ASN A 462 12.04 -6.54 -24.52
C ASN A 462 12.51 -6.39 -23.06
N PRO A 463 13.19 -7.39 -22.45
CA PRO A 463 13.17 -8.82 -22.75
C PRO A 463 12.08 -9.56 -21.94
N THR A 464 11.22 -8.85 -21.20
CA THR A 464 10.24 -9.45 -20.28
C THR A 464 8.80 -9.17 -20.71
N THR A 465 7.92 -10.15 -20.55
CA THR A 465 6.48 -10.02 -20.80
C THR A 465 5.71 -10.85 -19.79
N THR A 466 4.47 -10.46 -19.51
CA THR A 466 3.55 -11.18 -18.65
C THR A 466 2.52 -11.91 -19.50
N ILE A 467 2.30 -13.19 -19.22
CA ILE A 467 1.32 -14.04 -19.90
C ILE A 467 0.15 -14.28 -18.93
N PRO A 468 -1.00 -13.61 -19.14
CA PRO A 468 -2.19 -13.81 -18.32
C PRO A 468 -2.94 -15.06 -18.77
N PHE A 469 -3.44 -15.84 -17.80
CA PHE A 469 -4.38 -16.92 -18.07
C PHE A 469 -5.34 -17.12 -16.92
N THR A 470 -6.48 -17.70 -17.21
CA THR A 470 -7.59 -17.86 -16.29
C THR A 470 -7.97 -19.33 -16.19
N LEU A 471 -8.04 -19.84 -14.97
CA LEU A 471 -8.42 -21.23 -14.67
C LEU A 471 -9.83 -21.30 -14.07
N PRO A 472 -10.73 -22.12 -14.65
CA PRO A 472 -12.05 -22.31 -14.08
C PRO A 472 -12.04 -23.22 -12.84
N ARG A 473 -11.03 -24.09 -12.73
CA ARG A 473 -10.84 -25.04 -11.64
C ARG A 473 -9.34 -25.19 -11.36
N SER A 474 -8.97 -25.41 -10.10
CA SER A 474 -7.58 -25.66 -9.69
C SER A 474 -7.02 -26.89 -10.42
N GLY A 475 -5.76 -26.84 -10.83
CA GLY A 475 -5.15 -27.89 -11.62
C GLY A 475 -3.71 -27.63 -12.01
N HIS A 476 -3.08 -28.65 -12.58
CA HIS A 476 -1.71 -28.53 -13.09
C HIS A 476 -1.69 -27.76 -14.42
N VAL A 477 -0.87 -26.72 -14.48
CA VAL A 477 -0.64 -25.85 -15.63
C VAL A 477 0.79 -26.01 -16.10
N ARG A 478 0.96 -26.19 -17.41
CA ARG A 478 2.25 -26.14 -18.08
C ARG A 478 2.20 -25.14 -19.22
N LEU A 479 2.99 -24.07 -19.12
CA LEU A 479 3.12 -23.00 -20.12
C LEU A 479 4.48 -23.12 -20.82
N GLU A 480 4.45 -23.53 -22.08
CA GLU A 480 5.64 -23.80 -22.89
C GLU A 480 5.78 -22.74 -23.98
N ILE A 481 7.01 -22.33 -24.27
CA ILE A 481 7.34 -21.36 -25.29
C ILE A 481 8.00 -22.06 -26.47
N TYR A 482 7.59 -21.69 -27.68
CA TYR A 482 8.00 -22.29 -28.94
C TYR A 482 8.61 -21.26 -29.88
N ASP A 483 9.63 -21.66 -30.63
CA ASP A 483 10.02 -20.96 -31.85
C ASP A 483 8.99 -21.16 -32.98
N ILE A 484 9.15 -20.44 -34.09
CA ILE A 484 8.27 -20.58 -35.27
C ILE A 484 8.42 -21.94 -35.98
N GLN A 485 9.48 -22.70 -35.70
CA GLN A 485 9.70 -24.05 -36.19
C GLN A 485 8.99 -25.11 -35.32
N GLY A 486 8.42 -24.70 -34.17
CA GLY A 486 7.70 -25.58 -33.26
C GLY A 486 8.59 -26.29 -32.24
N HIS A 487 9.85 -25.88 -32.05
CA HIS A 487 10.68 -26.38 -30.96
C HIS A 487 10.39 -25.64 -29.66
N VAL A 488 10.32 -26.38 -28.56
CA VAL A 488 10.25 -25.79 -27.22
C VAL A 488 11.56 -25.07 -26.93
N VAL A 489 11.50 -23.75 -26.74
CA VAL A 489 12.66 -22.93 -26.37
C VAL A 489 12.71 -22.65 -24.87
N ASP A 490 11.55 -22.73 -24.18
CA ASP A 490 11.47 -22.54 -22.73
C ASP A 490 10.17 -23.13 -22.14
N VAL A 491 10.15 -23.34 -20.83
CA VAL A 491 8.94 -23.67 -20.06
C VAL A 491 8.76 -22.59 -19.00
N ALA A 492 7.86 -21.64 -19.27
CA ALA A 492 7.64 -20.48 -18.43
C ALA A 492 7.02 -20.85 -17.07
N VAL A 493 6.17 -21.89 -17.03
CA VAL A 493 5.77 -22.52 -15.76
C VAL A 493 5.36 -23.98 -15.97
N ASP A 494 5.58 -24.83 -14.96
CA ASP A 494 5.10 -26.21 -14.89
C ASP A 494 4.75 -26.52 -13.42
N GLY A 495 3.47 -26.48 -13.04
CA GLY A 495 3.07 -26.64 -11.64
C GLY A 495 1.56 -26.58 -11.38
N TYR A 496 1.16 -26.75 -10.13
CA TYR A 496 -0.25 -26.67 -9.71
C TYR A 496 -0.65 -25.22 -9.43
N PHE A 497 -1.82 -24.82 -9.92
CA PHE A 497 -2.42 -23.50 -9.74
C PHE A 497 -3.86 -23.62 -9.25
N GLU A 498 -4.28 -22.70 -8.40
CA GLU A 498 -5.67 -22.61 -7.95
C GLU A 498 -6.60 -22.09 -9.05
N ALA A 499 -7.91 -22.27 -8.92
CA ALA A 499 -8.87 -21.61 -9.81
C ALA A 499 -8.74 -20.08 -9.71
N GLY A 500 -8.82 -19.36 -10.82
CA GLY A 500 -8.69 -17.90 -10.85
C GLY A 500 -7.83 -17.36 -12.00
N LEU A 501 -7.62 -16.04 -11.98
CA LEU A 501 -6.75 -15.32 -12.91
C LEU A 501 -5.30 -15.36 -12.39
N HIS A 502 -4.40 -15.74 -13.29
CA HIS A 502 -2.96 -15.89 -13.03
C HIS A 502 -2.15 -15.14 -14.08
N HIS A 503 -0.95 -14.72 -13.67
CA HIS A 503 -0.01 -14.02 -14.52
C HIS A 503 1.35 -14.70 -14.40
N VAL A 504 1.94 -15.11 -15.52
CA VAL A 504 3.29 -15.69 -15.54
C VAL A 504 4.23 -14.72 -16.24
N LEU A 505 5.26 -14.27 -15.51
CA LEU A 505 6.34 -13.48 -16.10
C LEU A 505 7.26 -14.40 -16.90
N TRP A 506 7.44 -14.11 -18.18
CA TRP A 506 8.44 -14.75 -19.02
C TRP A 506 9.56 -13.79 -19.38
N ARG A 507 10.82 -14.26 -19.31
CA ARG A 507 12.02 -13.49 -19.62
C ARG A 507 12.75 -14.11 -20.82
N GLY A 508 12.68 -13.46 -21.98
CA GLY A 508 13.38 -13.87 -23.21
C GLY A 508 14.90 -13.64 -23.18
N GLN A 509 15.53 -13.65 -22.01
CA GLN A 509 16.96 -13.37 -21.88
C GLN A 509 17.79 -14.54 -22.42
N GLY A 510 18.68 -14.27 -23.38
CA GLY A 510 19.43 -15.31 -24.09
C GLY A 510 18.72 -15.89 -25.32
N ILE A 511 17.46 -15.49 -25.56
CA ILE A 511 16.68 -15.90 -26.74
C ILE A 511 16.82 -14.83 -27.85
N PRO A 512 16.93 -15.20 -29.14
CA PRO A 512 17.00 -14.24 -30.26
C PRO A 512 15.74 -13.37 -30.40
N SER A 513 15.85 -12.20 -31.02
CA SER A 513 14.65 -11.42 -31.40
C SER A 513 13.85 -12.19 -32.45
N GLY A 514 12.53 -12.15 -32.37
CA GLY A 514 11.69 -12.90 -33.28
C GLY A 514 10.26 -13.07 -32.79
N THR A 515 9.47 -13.78 -33.61
CA THR A 515 8.14 -14.23 -33.22
C THR A 515 8.27 -15.57 -32.50
N TYR A 516 7.50 -15.72 -31.42
CA TYR A 516 7.40 -16.93 -30.62
C TYR A 516 5.93 -17.29 -30.42
N LEU A 517 5.66 -18.56 -30.16
CA LEU A 517 4.34 -19.02 -29.73
C LEU A 517 4.44 -19.45 -28.26
N TYR A 518 3.39 -19.22 -27.49
CA TYR A 518 3.27 -19.78 -26.15
C TYR A 518 2.02 -20.65 -26.09
N ARG A 519 2.19 -21.85 -25.51
CA ARG A 519 1.14 -22.84 -25.35
C ARG A 519 0.95 -23.14 -23.89
N ILE A 520 -0.28 -22.99 -23.43
CA ILE A 520 -0.68 -23.42 -22.10
C ILE A 520 -1.41 -24.76 -22.19
N ARG A 521 -1.16 -25.64 -21.22
CA ARG A 521 -1.81 -26.94 -21.07
C ARG A 521 -2.29 -27.11 -19.64
N THR A 522 -3.56 -27.43 -19.47
CA THR A 522 -4.15 -27.71 -18.15
C THR A 522 -5.18 -28.81 -18.34
N GLY A 523 -5.00 -30.00 -17.74
CA GLY A 523 -5.93 -31.14 -17.89
C GLY A 523 -6.51 -31.32 -19.30
N GLU A 524 -7.75 -30.86 -19.51
CA GLU A 524 -8.52 -30.92 -20.76
C GLU A 524 -8.32 -29.73 -21.74
N PHE A 525 -7.66 -28.65 -21.32
CA PHE A 525 -7.49 -27.41 -22.08
C PHE A 525 -6.09 -27.27 -22.67
N ASN A 526 -6.03 -26.84 -23.93
CA ASN A 526 -4.80 -26.50 -24.63
C ASN A 526 -5.05 -25.29 -25.52
N MET A 527 -4.28 -24.22 -25.34
CA MET A 527 -4.46 -22.97 -26.07
C MET A 527 -3.10 -22.38 -26.44
N VAL A 528 -3.02 -21.78 -27.62
CA VAL A 528 -1.77 -21.20 -28.17
C VAL A 528 -2.01 -19.75 -28.52
N ARG A 529 -1.02 -18.90 -28.25
CA ARG A 529 -0.97 -17.50 -28.70
C ARG A 529 0.43 -17.13 -29.17
N GLN A 530 0.54 -15.99 -29.83
CA GLN A 530 1.78 -15.49 -30.42
C GLN A 530 2.29 -14.28 -29.65
N MET A 531 3.61 -14.17 -29.52
CA MET A 531 4.31 -13.02 -28.97
C MET A 531 5.54 -12.63 -29.78
N THR A 532 5.95 -11.37 -29.69
CA THR A 532 7.10 -10.83 -30.42
C THR A 532 8.16 -10.30 -29.46
N LEU A 533 9.34 -10.90 -29.47
CA LEU A 533 10.51 -10.43 -28.73
C LEU A 533 11.33 -9.48 -29.60
N LEU A 534 11.52 -8.24 -29.12
CA LEU A 534 12.44 -7.26 -29.69
C LEU A 534 13.68 -7.15 -28.81
N LYS A 535 14.84 -6.84 -29.40
CA LYS A 535 16.06 -6.52 -28.65
C LYS A 535 16.45 -5.07 -28.85
#